data_AF-A0A1Y4RKJ6-F1
#
_entry.id   AF-A0A1Y4RKJ6-F1
#
_cell.length_a   1.000
_cell.length_b   1.000
_cell.length_c   1.000
_cell.angle_alpha   90.00
_cell.angle_beta   90.00
_cell.angle_gamma   90.00
#
_symmetry.space_group_name_H-M   'P 1'
#
loop_
_entity.id
_entity.type
_entity.pdbx_description
1 polymer ?
#
loop_
_entity_poly.entity_id
_entity_poly.type
_entity_poly.pdbx_seq_one_letter_code
_entity_poly.pdbx_strand_id
1 'polypeptide(L)'
;MYKPHTIEQYKIQRFLDDTFAMEHFLVSPLSRTSLLLEDETGEQLAFGFLDDEVREIPLPPPAAPEEIKDFIRRFRSLNPKPRLRTFEDITRWWLDHPNPLTYQQALGLSDELYRHFLSRPMIDEEDAYRLASSGLVSEDDYRDIQLWYLDGNTISHWLGPFGVDGTGNLYRLIFSYGTPAARALKFYLLDDYYRDMNHIL
;
A
#
# COMPACT_ATOMS: atom_id res chain seq x y z
N MET A 1 9.10 3.44 -3.74
CA MET A 1 9.03 4.72 -4.49
C MET A 1 7.92 4.65 -5.53
N TYR A 2 7.01 5.62 -5.54
CA TYR A 2 5.89 5.70 -6.48
C TYR A 2 6.37 5.83 -7.93
N LYS A 3 5.66 5.17 -8.86
CA LYS A 3 5.92 5.26 -10.30
C LYS A 3 4.85 6.12 -10.96
N PRO A 4 5.20 7.22 -11.63
CA PRO A 4 4.24 8.01 -12.40
C PRO A 4 3.52 7.20 -13.49
N HIS A 5 2.22 7.43 -13.65
CA HIS A 5 1.36 6.73 -14.60
C HIS A 5 0.90 7.61 -15.77
N THR A 6 1.16 8.91 -15.70
CA THR A 6 0.82 9.90 -16.75
C THR A 6 2.02 10.75 -17.09
N ILE A 7 1.99 11.42 -18.25
CA ILE A 7 3.04 12.33 -18.68
C ILE A 7 3.14 13.52 -17.70
N GLU A 8 2.00 14.02 -17.24
CA GLU A 8 1.90 15.11 -16.27
C GLU A 8 2.54 14.72 -14.94
N GLN A 9 2.20 13.55 -14.38
CA GLN A 9 2.85 13.05 -13.17
C GLN A 9 4.36 12.84 -13.38
N TYR A 10 4.79 12.38 -14.54
CA TYR A 10 6.22 12.21 -14.84
C TYR A 10 6.96 13.56 -14.83
N LYS A 11 6.37 14.61 -15.42
CA LYS A 11 6.94 15.96 -15.38
C LYS A 11 7.02 16.50 -13.94
N ILE A 12 6.00 16.25 -13.12
CA ILE A 12 6.01 16.64 -11.71
C ILE A 12 7.09 15.86 -10.95
N GLN A 13 7.17 14.54 -11.12
CA GLN A 13 8.19 13.72 -10.48
C GLN A 13 9.60 14.23 -10.79
N ARG A 14 9.87 14.52 -12.07
CA ARG A 14 11.14 15.13 -12.48
C ARG A 14 11.44 16.44 -11.78
N PHE A 15 10.45 17.32 -11.67
CA PHE A 15 10.60 18.58 -10.93
C PHE A 15 10.91 18.32 -9.45
N LEU A 16 10.25 17.34 -8.82
CA LEU A 16 10.50 16.97 -7.43
C LEU A 16 11.92 16.44 -7.24
N ASP A 17 12.36 15.53 -8.10
CA ASP A 17 13.72 14.97 -8.08
C ASP A 17 14.81 16.06 -8.23
N ASP A 18 14.54 17.09 -9.03
CA ASP A 18 15.45 18.21 -9.26
C ASP A 18 15.43 19.26 -8.12
N THR A 19 14.39 19.28 -7.27
CA THR A 19 14.13 20.35 -6.29
C THR A 19 14.27 19.91 -4.84
N PHE A 20 13.97 18.65 -4.52
CA PHE A 20 13.92 18.12 -3.16
C PHE A 20 14.90 16.95 -2.96
N ALA A 21 15.35 16.76 -1.72
CA ALA A 21 16.10 15.58 -1.29
C ALA A 21 15.10 14.41 -1.06
N MET A 22 14.78 13.69 -2.13
CA MET A 22 13.69 12.70 -2.17
C MET A 22 13.81 11.55 -1.16
N GLU A 23 14.98 11.32 -0.57
CA GLU A 23 15.19 10.34 0.50
C GLU A 23 14.40 10.64 1.79
N HIS A 24 13.93 11.89 1.96
CA HIS A 24 13.16 12.34 3.12
C HIS A 24 11.65 12.44 2.88
N PHE A 25 11.18 12.10 1.67
CA PHE A 25 9.80 12.31 1.28
C PHE A 25 9.13 11.07 0.70
N LEU A 26 7.83 10.98 0.96
CA LEU A 26 6.93 10.06 0.29
C LEU A 26 6.19 10.80 -0.83
N VAL A 27 6.09 10.15 -1.98
CA VAL A 27 5.33 10.66 -3.13
C VAL A 27 4.16 9.74 -3.39
N SER A 28 2.98 10.32 -3.61
CA SER A 28 1.80 9.59 -4.04
C SER A 28 0.94 10.40 -5.00
N PRO A 29 0.07 9.77 -5.81
CA PRO A 29 -0.78 10.50 -6.73
C PRO A 29 -1.98 11.14 -6.00
N LEU A 30 -2.28 12.39 -6.37
CA LEU A 30 -3.54 13.06 -6.01
C LEU A 30 -4.56 13.01 -7.14
N SER A 31 -4.09 12.99 -8.38
CA SER A 31 -4.90 12.83 -9.57
C SER A 31 -4.02 12.44 -10.76
N ARG A 32 -4.60 12.36 -11.96
CA ARG A 32 -3.85 12.20 -13.21
C ARG A 32 -2.81 13.29 -13.45
N THR A 33 -3.01 14.48 -12.91
CA THR A 33 -2.21 15.68 -13.21
C THR A 33 -1.61 16.30 -11.96
N SER A 34 -1.61 15.57 -10.83
CA SER A 34 -1.04 16.06 -9.58
C SER A 34 -0.47 14.94 -8.69
N LEU A 35 0.58 15.29 -7.94
CA LEU A 35 1.23 14.45 -6.93
C LEU A 35 1.18 15.13 -5.56
N LEU A 36 1.12 14.32 -4.51
CA LEU A 36 1.32 14.68 -3.12
C LEU A 36 2.76 14.35 -2.73
N LEU A 37 3.42 15.30 -2.07
CA LEU A 37 4.69 15.12 -1.38
C LEU A 37 4.40 15.19 0.12
N GLU A 38 4.86 14.20 0.88
CA GLU A 38 4.73 14.14 2.34
C GLU A 38 6.10 13.93 2.99
N ASP A 39 6.40 14.67 4.05
CA ASP A 39 7.65 14.50 4.81
C ASP A 39 7.52 13.47 5.96
N GLU A 40 8.59 13.29 6.74
CA GLU A 40 8.59 12.38 7.90
C GLU A 40 7.70 12.86 9.07
N THR A 41 7.33 14.14 9.10
CA THR A 41 6.47 14.72 10.15
C THR A 41 4.99 14.68 9.78
N GLY A 42 4.67 14.34 8.53
CA GLY A 42 3.32 14.32 7.97
C GLY A 42 2.89 15.65 7.34
N GLU A 43 3.81 16.61 7.18
CA GLU A 43 3.56 17.82 6.42
C GLU A 43 3.42 17.49 4.93
N GLN A 44 2.43 18.11 4.28
CA GLN A 44 2.00 17.76 2.93
C GLN A 44 2.02 18.97 2.00
N LEU A 45 2.62 18.78 0.82
CA LEU A 45 2.53 19.70 -0.31
C LEU A 45 1.93 18.99 -1.51
N ALA A 46 1.07 19.69 -2.25
CA ALA A 46 0.52 19.19 -3.50
C ALA A 46 1.09 19.94 -4.69
N PHE A 47 1.49 19.20 -5.72
CA PHE A 47 1.98 19.77 -6.97
C PHE A 47 1.09 19.33 -8.13
N GLY A 48 0.68 20.28 -8.96
CA GLY A 48 -0.10 20.06 -10.17
C GLY A 48 0.66 20.49 -11.42
N PHE A 49 0.38 19.83 -12.54
CA PHE A 49 0.81 20.28 -13.86
C PHE A 49 -0.31 21.10 -14.52
N LEU A 50 -0.12 22.42 -14.61
CA LEU A 50 -1.11 23.40 -15.05
C LEU A 50 -0.43 24.42 -15.98
N ASP A 51 -1.08 24.79 -17.09
CA ASP A 51 -0.56 25.76 -18.06
C ASP A 51 0.87 25.44 -18.53
N ASP A 52 1.14 24.16 -18.79
CA ASP A 52 2.45 23.62 -19.17
C ASP A 52 3.58 23.76 -18.13
N GLU A 53 3.25 24.08 -16.87
CA GLU A 53 4.19 24.23 -15.77
C GLU A 53 3.83 23.39 -14.55
N VAL A 54 4.84 23.02 -13.75
CA VAL A 54 4.63 22.43 -12.42
C VAL A 54 4.44 23.55 -11.41
N ARG A 55 3.35 23.52 -10.64
CA ARG A 55 3.03 24.52 -9.61
C ARG A 55 2.55 23.83 -8.35
N GLU A 56 2.85 24.42 -7.21
CA GLU A 56 2.19 24.06 -5.96
C GLU A 56 0.69 24.41 -6.09
N ILE A 57 -0.16 23.51 -5.63
CA ILE A 57 -1.61 23.64 -5.64
C ILE A 57 -2.14 23.44 -4.22
N PRO A 58 -3.30 24.01 -3.86
CA PRO A 58 -3.91 23.69 -2.58
C PRO A 58 -4.26 22.20 -2.49
N LEU A 59 -4.11 21.63 -1.29
CA LEU A 59 -4.59 20.28 -1.01
C LEU A 59 -6.10 20.20 -1.27
N PRO A 60 -6.59 19.15 -1.96
CA PRO A 60 -8.01 18.99 -2.20
C PRO A 60 -8.73 18.79 -0.85
N PRO A 61 -9.91 19.42 -0.66
CA PRO A 61 -10.69 19.17 0.54
C PRO A 61 -11.18 17.71 0.55
N PRO A 62 -11.39 17.10 1.73
CA PRO A 62 -12.00 15.79 1.83
C PRO A 62 -13.38 15.77 1.15
N ALA A 63 -13.68 14.68 0.43
CA ALA A 63 -14.98 14.50 -0.19
C ALA A 63 -16.10 14.43 0.85
N ALA A 64 -17.27 14.94 0.50
CA ALA A 64 -18.43 14.91 1.39
C ALA A 64 -18.93 13.46 1.59
N PRO A 65 -19.45 13.09 2.78
CA PRO A 65 -19.94 11.73 3.02
C PRO A 65 -21.01 11.25 2.03
N GLU A 66 -21.87 12.16 1.53
CA GLU A 66 -22.88 11.82 0.53
C GLU A 66 -22.28 11.51 -0.84
N GLU A 67 -21.20 12.21 -1.23
CA GLU A 67 -20.47 11.94 -2.46
C GLU A 67 -19.83 10.55 -2.43
N ILE A 68 -19.24 10.18 -1.30
CA ILE A 68 -18.67 8.85 -1.07
C ILE A 68 -19.76 7.78 -1.15
N LYS A 69 -20.91 7.99 -0.51
CA LYS A 69 -22.05 7.05 -0.57
C LYS A 69 -22.55 6.87 -2.00
N ASP A 70 -22.70 7.96 -2.75
CA ASP A 70 -23.13 7.91 -4.15
C ASP A 70 -22.12 7.21 -5.05
N PHE A 71 -20.83 7.48 -4.85
CA PHE A 71 -19.76 6.75 -5.52
C PHE A 71 -19.83 5.25 -5.25
N ILE A 72 -19.96 4.84 -3.98
CA ILE A 72 -20.06 3.41 -3.60
C ILE A 72 -21.28 2.77 -4.27
N ARG A 73 -22.43 3.44 -4.30
CA ARG A 73 -23.64 2.93 -5.00
C ARG A 73 -23.36 2.73 -6.49
N ARG A 74 -22.78 3.72 -7.18
CA ARG A 74 -22.46 3.67 -8.61
C ARG A 74 -21.41 2.60 -8.93
N PHE A 75 -20.36 2.52 -8.12
CA PHE A 75 -19.34 1.49 -8.25
C PHE A 75 -19.94 0.07 -8.09
N ARG A 76 -20.83 -0.11 -7.11
CA ARG A 76 -21.60 -1.34 -6.92
C ARG A 76 -22.61 -1.63 -8.03
N SER A 77 -23.00 -0.66 -8.86
CA SER A 77 -23.86 -0.89 -10.02
C SER A 77 -23.12 -1.09 -11.34
N LEU A 78 -21.78 -0.92 -11.38
CA LEU A 78 -20.99 -1.12 -12.61
C LEU A 78 -21.19 -2.53 -13.20
N ASN A 79 -21.44 -2.57 -14.51
CA ASN A 79 -21.56 -3.79 -15.30
C ASN A 79 -20.91 -3.57 -16.69
N PRO A 80 -19.82 -4.29 -17.04
CA PRO A 80 -19.16 -5.31 -16.23
C PRO A 80 -18.49 -4.73 -14.98
N LYS A 81 -18.22 -5.60 -14.00
CA LYS A 81 -17.42 -5.23 -12.83
C LYS A 81 -15.96 -5.00 -13.24
N PRO A 82 -15.31 -3.92 -12.75
CA PRO A 82 -13.89 -3.74 -12.99
C PRO A 82 -13.10 -4.88 -12.32
N ARG A 83 -12.05 -5.34 -12.99
CA ARG A 83 -11.15 -6.37 -12.46
C ARG A 83 -10.00 -5.68 -11.74
N LEU A 84 -10.20 -5.40 -10.45
CA LEU A 84 -9.24 -4.72 -9.59
C LEU A 84 -8.60 -5.77 -8.67
N ARG A 85 -7.54 -6.44 -9.12
CA ARG A 85 -6.91 -7.53 -8.36
C ARG A 85 -5.64 -7.07 -7.67
N THR A 86 -4.84 -6.26 -8.35
CA THR A 86 -3.56 -5.74 -7.86
C THR A 86 -3.68 -4.25 -7.51
N PHE A 87 -2.73 -3.73 -6.75
CA PHE A 87 -2.55 -2.31 -6.53
C PHE A 87 -2.37 -1.56 -7.84
N GLU A 88 -1.68 -2.14 -8.83
CA GLU A 88 -1.55 -1.56 -10.17
C GLU A 88 -2.91 -1.44 -10.87
N ASP A 89 -3.74 -2.48 -10.83
CA ASP A 89 -5.09 -2.44 -11.42
C ASP A 89 -5.94 -1.35 -10.76
N ILE A 90 -5.89 -1.26 -9.43
CA ILE A 90 -6.61 -0.24 -8.65
C ILE A 90 -6.10 1.14 -9.02
N THR A 91 -4.77 1.34 -9.08
CA THR A 91 -4.15 2.63 -9.37
C THR A 91 -4.56 3.15 -10.74
N ARG A 92 -4.48 2.32 -11.78
CA ARG A 92 -4.91 2.70 -13.13
C ARG A 92 -6.38 3.06 -13.17
N TRP A 93 -7.23 2.21 -12.59
CA TRP A 93 -8.66 2.48 -12.56
C TRP A 93 -8.97 3.77 -11.80
N TRP A 94 -8.35 3.98 -10.64
CA TRP A 94 -8.52 5.18 -9.82
C TRP A 94 -8.08 6.45 -10.56
N LEU A 95 -6.99 6.39 -11.33
CA LEU A 95 -6.53 7.52 -12.15
C LEU A 95 -7.44 7.79 -13.35
N ASP A 96 -8.02 6.76 -13.98
CA ASP A 96 -8.85 6.93 -15.19
C ASP A 96 -10.31 7.33 -14.88
N HIS A 97 -10.75 7.27 -13.62
CA HIS A 97 -12.15 7.45 -13.25
C HIS A 97 -12.31 8.51 -12.15
N PRO A 98 -13.34 9.38 -12.22
CA PRO A 98 -13.65 10.28 -11.12
C PRO A 98 -13.88 9.49 -9.82
N ASN A 99 -13.11 9.83 -8.78
CA ASN A 99 -13.15 9.12 -7.50
C ASN A 99 -13.06 10.11 -6.33
N PRO A 100 -14.03 10.09 -5.40
CA PRO A 100 -13.97 10.92 -4.19
C PRO A 100 -13.01 10.37 -3.13
N LEU A 101 -12.52 9.14 -3.30
CA LEU A 101 -11.60 8.50 -2.36
C LEU A 101 -10.18 8.98 -2.60
N THR A 102 -9.43 9.18 -1.51
CA THR A 102 -7.99 9.34 -1.60
C THR A 102 -7.35 8.06 -2.16
N TYR A 103 -6.13 8.17 -2.69
CA TYR A 103 -5.43 7.01 -3.24
C TYR A 103 -5.24 5.90 -2.19
N GLN A 104 -4.86 6.27 -0.96
CA GLN A 104 -4.79 5.34 0.17
C GLN A 104 -6.11 4.61 0.43
N GLN A 105 -7.23 5.34 0.45
CA GLN A 105 -8.56 4.76 0.67
C GLN A 105 -8.94 3.79 -0.46
N ALA A 106 -8.57 4.10 -1.70
CA ALA A 106 -8.82 3.23 -2.85
C ALA A 106 -8.02 1.92 -2.78
N LEU A 107 -6.78 1.97 -2.27
CA LEU A 107 -5.98 0.77 -2.01
C LEU A 107 -6.45 -0.03 -0.78
N GLY A 108 -7.18 0.62 0.14
CA GLY A 108 -7.66 -0.01 1.37
C GLY A 108 -6.56 -0.28 2.39
N LEU A 109 -5.50 0.53 2.39
CA LEU A 109 -4.35 0.37 3.29
C LEU A 109 -4.48 1.26 4.53
N SER A 110 -4.04 0.75 5.69
CA SER A 110 -3.81 1.57 6.89
C SER A 110 -2.69 2.58 6.64
N ASP A 111 -2.60 3.62 7.47
CA ASP A 111 -1.58 4.66 7.33
C ASP A 111 -0.16 4.07 7.31
N GLU A 112 0.11 3.13 8.20
CA GLU A 112 1.39 2.44 8.33
C GLU A 112 1.72 1.60 7.08
N LEU A 113 0.78 0.76 6.62
CA LEU A 113 0.99 -0.04 5.41
C LEU A 113 1.09 0.83 4.15
N TYR A 114 0.37 1.95 4.09
CA TYR A 114 0.42 2.87 2.97
C TYR A 114 1.79 3.58 2.88
N ARG A 115 2.31 4.09 4.00
CA ARG A 115 3.68 4.66 4.02
C ARG A 115 4.74 3.62 3.69
N HIS A 116 4.59 2.39 4.18
CA HIS A 116 5.47 1.27 3.83
C HIS A 116 5.42 0.96 2.32
N PHE A 117 4.22 0.90 1.74
CA PHE A 117 4.00 0.73 0.30
C PHE A 117 4.66 1.81 -0.56
N LEU A 118 4.61 3.07 -0.13
CA LEU A 118 5.22 4.17 -0.89
C LEU A 118 6.75 4.16 -0.80
N SER A 119 7.31 3.75 0.33
CA SER A 119 8.75 3.80 0.61
C SER A 119 9.51 2.60 0.04
N ARG A 120 8.93 1.40 0.05
CA ARG A 120 9.64 0.16 -0.30
C ARG A 120 9.20 -0.45 -1.64
N PRO A 121 10.06 -1.22 -2.32
CA PRO A 121 9.64 -2.03 -3.45
C PRO A 121 8.76 -3.20 -2.98
N MET A 122 7.79 -3.59 -3.81
CA MET A 122 6.99 -4.80 -3.58
C MET A 122 7.87 -6.05 -3.72
N ILE A 123 7.72 -6.98 -2.78
CA ILE A 123 8.34 -8.31 -2.82
C ILE A 123 7.55 -9.27 -3.72
N ASP A 124 8.19 -10.33 -4.18
CA ASP A 124 7.53 -11.42 -4.91
C ASP A 124 7.17 -12.61 -3.99
N GLU A 125 6.63 -13.68 -4.59
CA GLU A 125 6.25 -14.90 -3.87
C GLU A 125 7.44 -15.62 -3.23
N GLU A 126 8.60 -15.63 -3.89
CA GLU A 126 9.80 -16.31 -3.40
C GLU A 126 10.37 -15.58 -2.18
N ASP A 127 10.38 -14.24 -2.23
CA ASP A 127 10.73 -13.40 -1.10
C ASP A 127 9.77 -13.59 0.07
N ALA A 128 8.45 -13.58 -0.18
CA ALA A 128 7.45 -13.83 0.87
C ALA A 128 7.64 -15.21 1.52
N TYR A 129 7.92 -16.24 0.71
CA TYR A 129 8.24 -17.57 1.20
C TYR A 129 9.50 -17.58 2.06
N ARG A 130 10.58 -16.93 1.59
CA ARG A 130 11.87 -16.85 2.28
C ARG A 130 11.74 -16.15 3.63
N LEU A 131 11.07 -15.00 3.67
CA LEU A 131 10.82 -14.24 4.90
C LEU A 131 10.02 -15.08 5.90
N ALA A 132 8.88 -15.64 5.48
CA ALA A 132 8.04 -16.47 6.37
C ALA A 132 8.72 -17.77 6.82
N SER A 133 9.66 -18.31 6.03
CA SER A 133 10.42 -19.52 6.38
C SER A 133 11.51 -19.29 7.42
N SER A 134 11.87 -18.03 7.71
CA SER A 134 12.87 -17.69 8.72
C SER A 134 12.47 -18.12 10.14
N GLY A 135 11.17 -18.25 10.41
CA GLY A 135 10.60 -18.57 11.72
C GLY A 135 10.49 -17.39 12.68
N LEU A 136 11.16 -16.27 12.40
CA LEU A 136 11.07 -15.01 13.15
C LEU A 136 11.16 -13.84 12.16
N VAL A 137 10.08 -13.10 12.02
CA VAL A 137 9.90 -12.06 11.00
C VAL A 137 9.84 -10.70 11.69
N SER A 138 10.60 -9.72 11.21
CA SER A 138 10.54 -8.34 11.71
C SER A 138 9.19 -7.69 11.37
N GLU A 139 8.82 -6.62 12.07
CA GLU A 139 7.59 -5.87 11.72
C GLU A 139 7.62 -5.36 10.28
N ASP A 140 8.78 -4.89 9.81
CA ASP A 140 8.95 -4.44 8.43
C ASP A 140 8.79 -5.58 7.42
N ASP A 141 9.43 -6.72 7.65
CA ASP A 141 9.30 -7.89 6.78
C ASP A 141 7.85 -8.42 6.78
N TYR A 142 7.17 -8.31 7.92
CA TYR A 142 5.76 -8.68 8.01
C TYR A 142 4.88 -7.72 7.20
N ARG A 143 5.15 -6.41 7.23
CA ARG A 143 4.47 -5.42 6.36
C ARG A 143 4.72 -5.73 4.88
N ASP A 144 5.93 -6.13 4.51
CA ASP A 144 6.25 -6.57 3.13
C ASP A 144 5.40 -7.78 2.72
N ILE A 145 5.29 -8.79 3.58
CA ILE A 145 4.42 -9.97 3.35
C ILE A 145 2.94 -9.56 3.27
N GLN A 146 2.48 -8.63 4.13
CA GLN A 146 1.10 -8.15 4.10
C GLN A 146 0.77 -7.44 2.78
N LEU A 147 1.65 -6.56 2.31
CA LEU A 147 1.46 -5.87 1.03
C LEU A 147 1.44 -6.87 -0.12
N TRP A 148 2.40 -7.78 -0.20
CA TRP A 148 2.40 -8.85 -1.21
C TRP A 148 1.10 -9.67 -1.16
N TYR A 149 0.63 -10.05 0.03
CA TYR A 149 -0.61 -10.79 0.20
C TYR A 149 -1.84 -10.02 -0.32
N LEU A 150 -1.93 -8.73 0.00
CA LEU A 150 -3.03 -7.85 -0.40
C LEU A 150 -2.99 -7.51 -1.91
N ASP A 151 -1.81 -7.57 -2.55
CA ASP A 151 -1.61 -7.31 -3.98
C ASP A 151 -2.01 -8.52 -4.86
N GLY A 152 -3.27 -8.93 -4.76
CA GLY A 152 -3.85 -9.97 -5.62
C GLY A 152 -3.60 -11.42 -5.20
N ASN A 153 -2.89 -11.65 -4.09
CA ASN A 153 -2.54 -13.00 -3.63
C ASN A 153 -3.56 -13.61 -2.63
N THR A 154 -4.58 -12.86 -2.22
CA THR A 154 -5.59 -13.27 -1.21
C THR A 154 -6.48 -14.47 -1.59
N ILE A 155 -6.60 -14.80 -2.88
CA ILE A 155 -7.49 -15.88 -3.34
C ILE A 155 -6.85 -17.26 -3.15
N SER A 156 -5.56 -17.38 -3.45
CA SER A 156 -4.81 -18.64 -3.43
C SER A 156 -3.91 -18.80 -2.21
N HIS A 157 -3.84 -17.78 -1.35
CA HIS A 157 -3.03 -17.77 -0.14
C HIS A 157 -3.87 -17.43 1.08
N TRP A 158 -3.37 -17.76 2.26
CA TRP A 158 -3.94 -17.27 3.51
C TRP A 158 -2.82 -16.74 4.40
N LEU A 159 -2.97 -15.52 4.89
CA LEU A 159 -2.09 -14.89 5.86
C LEU A 159 -2.93 -14.46 7.07
N GLY A 160 -2.48 -14.78 8.27
CA GLY A 160 -3.16 -14.30 9.47
C GLY A 160 -2.55 -14.75 10.79
N PRO A 161 -3.08 -14.22 11.90
CA PRO A 161 -2.70 -14.65 13.24
C PRO A 161 -3.06 -16.11 13.44
N PHE A 162 -2.14 -16.88 14.01
CA PHE A 162 -2.32 -18.29 14.31
C PHE A 162 -2.42 -18.57 15.80
N GLY A 163 -1.81 -17.74 16.64
CA GLY A 163 -1.94 -17.81 18.09
C GLY A 163 -1.01 -16.84 18.80
N VAL A 164 -1.01 -16.92 20.13
CA VAL A 164 -0.07 -16.25 21.00
C VAL A 164 0.35 -17.25 22.08
N ASP A 165 1.63 -17.27 22.41
CA ASP A 165 2.17 -18.11 23.48
C ASP A 165 3.23 -17.33 24.28
N GLY A 166 3.88 -18.00 25.26
CA GLY A 166 4.91 -17.37 26.09
C GLY A 166 6.20 -17.00 25.35
N THR A 167 6.28 -17.22 24.04
CA THR A 167 7.38 -16.77 23.18
C THR A 167 6.98 -15.50 22.41
N GLY A 168 5.74 -15.42 21.91
CA GLY A 168 5.29 -14.22 21.20
C GLY A 168 4.02 -14.42 20.37
N ASN A 169 3.72 -13.44 19.52
CA ASN A 169 2.64 -13.53 18.53
C ASN A 169 3.05 -14.45 17.37
N LEU A 170 2.26 -15.50 17.14
CA LEU A 170 2.53 -16.51 16.12
C LEU A 170 1.59 -16.30 14.93
N TYR A 171 2.17 -16.18 13.75
CA TYR A 171 1.47 -16.02 12.48
C TYR A 171 1.67 -17.23 11.59
N ARG A 172 0.83 -17.33 10.56
CA ARG A 172 0.96 -18.37 9.54
C ARG A 172 0.66 -17.81 8.15
N LEU A 173 1.48 -18.23 7.21
CA LEU A 173 1.30 -18.02 5.77
C LEU A 173 1.07 -19.38 5.11
N ILE A 174 -0.02 -19.53 4.36
CA ILE A 174 -0.35 -20.76 3.63
C ILE A 174 -0.36 -20.46 2.14
N PHE A 175 0.47 -21.18 1.40
CA PHE A 175 0.49 -21.19 -0.07
C PHE A 175 -0.46 -22.23 -0.60
N SER A 176 -1.06 -21.97 -1.77
CA SER A 176 -2.04 -22.85 -2.41
C SER A 176 -3.20 -23.23 -1.45
N TYR A 177 -3.68 -22.25 -0.69
CA TYR A 177 -4.73 -22.39 0.30
C TYR A 177 -6.02 -22.98 -0.33
N GLY A 178 -6.69 -23.87 0.40
CA GLY A 178 -7.88 -24.57 -0.08
C GLY A 178 -7.60 -25.69 -1.09
N THR A 179 -6.34 -26.05 -1.33
CA THR A 179 -5.96 -27.14 -2.24
C THR A 179 -5.17 -28.24 -1.52
N PRO A 180 -5.09 -29.47 -2.07
CA PRO A 180 -4.23 -30.54 -1.53
C PRO A 180 -2.73 -30.22 -1.54
N ALA A 181 -2.31 -29.24 -2.34
CA ALA A 181 -0.92 -28.80 -2.42
C ALA A 181 -0.55 -27.74 -1.36
N ALA A 182 -1.46 -27.45 -0.42
CA ALA A 182 -1.28 -26.39 0.55
C ALA A 182 -0.01 -26.57 1.40
N ARG A 183 0.77 -25.51 1.53
CA ARG A 183 2.01 -25.48 2.33
C ARG A 183 1.92 -24.37 3.36
N ALA A 184 2.02 -24.73 4.63
CA ALA A 184 1.91 -23.78 5.74
C ALA A 184 3.30 -23.48 6.33
N LEU A 185 3.65 -22.20 6.38
CA LEU A 185 4.78 -21.67 7.12
C LEU A 185 4.27 -21.00 8.40
N LYS A 186 4.99 -21.16 9.50
CA LYS A 186 4.71 -20.48 10.77
C LYS A 186 5.92 -19.63 11.14
N PHE A 187 5.65 -18.45 11.66
CA PHE A 187 6.70 -17.55 12.13
C PHE A 187 6.19 -16.72 13.30
N TYR A 188 7.09 -16.38 14.22
CA TYR A 188 6.84 -15.37 15.22
C TYR A 188 7.04 -13.98 14.63
N LEU A 189 6.26 -13.01 15.09
CA LEU A 189 6.50 -11.60 14.82
C LEU A 189 7.48 -11.06 15.87
N LEU A 190 8.56 -10.43 15.43
CA LEU A 190 9.51 -9.74 16.30
C LEU A 190 8.96 -8.35 16.67
N ASP A 191 7.87 -8.34 17.43
CA ASP A 191 7.23 -7.16 17.98
C ASP A 191 7.66 -6.92 19.45
N ASP A 192 7.16 -5.85 20.06
CA ASP A 192 7.43 -5.52 21.47
C ASP A 192 7.08 -6.67 22.41
N TYR A 193 5.99 -7.40 22.14
CA TYR A 193 5.60 -8.54 22.95
C TYR A 193 6.63 -9.68 22.88
N TYR A 194 7.12 -10.02 21.69
CA TYR A 194 8.21 -10.98 21.53
C TYR A 194 9.48 -10.53 22.27
N ARG A 195 9.85 -9.26 22.15
CA ARG A 195 11.03 -8.71 22.83
C ARG A 195 10.92 -8.80 24.34
N ASP A 196 9.77 -8.43 24.89
CA ASP A 196 9.47 -8.49 26.31
C ASP A 196 9.53 -9.93 26.84
N MET A 197 8.89 -10.88 26.15
CA MET A 197 8.84 -12.27 26.56
C MET A 197 10.21 -12.97 26.48
N ASN A 198 11.07 -12.55 25.56
CA ASN A 198 12.38 -13.17 25.36
C ASN A 198 13.54 -12.35 25.95
N HIS A 199 13.24 -11.29 26.70
CA HIS A 199 14.23 -10.41 27.34
C HIS A 199 15.28 -9.84 26.35
N ILE A 200 14.82 -9.45 25.16
CA ILE A 200 15.64 -8.82 24.12
C ILE A 200 15.55 -7.30 24.30
N LEU A 201 16.69 -6.66 24.57
CA LEU A 201 16.84 -5.21 24.69
C LEU A 201 16.74 -4.49 23.34
#